data_AF-C3PF33-F1
#
_entry.id   AF-C3PF33-F1
#
_cell.length_a   1.000
_cell.length_b   1.000
_cell.length_c   1.000
_cell.angle_alpha   90.00
_cell.angle_beta   90.00
_cell.angle_gamma   90.00
#
_symmetry.space_group_name_H-M   'P 1'
#
loop_
_entity.id
_entity.type
_entity.pdbx_description
1 polymer ?
#
loop_
_entity_poly.entity_id
_entity_poly.type
_entity_poly.pdbx_seq_one_letter_code
_entity_poly.pdbx_strand_id
1 'polypeptide(L)'
;MLTHEQVQAAISAQLDGEAPQLSPDVIEAHVSGCPECAAFRDKAAALTHSLSLVEPAGVPPQDLSEVILAGVEPEWQRASSTRQASLTLARVSLGVLALVFLVWAVVVVVSASGLTTLSSEGTLAEGADPGRAHLLMEAAALRFGLASGLAFAAWRPASAPGLLPVACTMFAFLCGFTMRDFALGSVAAGQVYILIGTGLATASLGWAWAADRGFLLRDVYRTLSASPR
;
A
#
# COMPACT_ATOMS: atom_id res chain seq x y z
N MET A 1 0.11 -28.61 -58.08
CA MET A 1 0.06 -29.97 -57.51
C MET A 1 0.04 -29.80 -56.00
N LEU A 2 -0.93 -30.37 -55.30
CA LEU A 2 -0.96 -30.33 -53.83
C LEU A 2 0.21 -31.16 -53.31
N THR A 3 1.01 -30.60 -52.41
CA THR A 3 2.09 -31.35 -51.75
C THR A 3 1.55 -32.06 -50.52
N HIS A 4 2.19 -33.16 -50.11
CA HIS A 4 1.79 -33.88 -48.90
C HIS A 4 1.90 -32.99 -47.66
N GLU A 5 2.88 -32.09 -47.60
CA GLU A 5 3.06 -31.11 -46.52
C GLU A 5 1.85 -30.17 -46.37
N GLN A 6 1.29 -29.69 -47.48
CA GLN A 6 0.11 -28.81 -47.45
C GLN A 6 -1.13 -29.53 -46.93
N VAL A 7 -1.29 -30.80 -47.31
CA VAL A 7 -2.42 -31.62 -46.84
C VAL A 7 -2.25 -32.00 -45.37
N GLN A 8 -1.04 -32.37 -44.93
CA GLN A 8 -0.74 -32.68 -43.54
C GLN A 8 -0.92 -31.45 -42.62
N ALA A 9 -0.48 -30.27 -43.05
CA ALA A 9 -0.71 -29.01 -42.32
C ALA A 9 -2.20 -28.69 -42.18
N ALA A 10 -2.98 -28.90 -43.25
CA ALA A 10 -4.42 -28.69 -43.21
C ALA A 10 -5.15 -29.71 -42.31
N ILE A 11 -4.70 -30.97 -42.26
CA ILE A 11 -5.18 -32.00 -41.32
C ILE A 11 -4.87 -31.61 -39.87
N SER A 12 -3.66 -31.10 -39.60
CA SER A 12 -3.29 -30.62 -38.24
C SER A 12 -4.18 -29.46 -37.80
N ALA A 13 -4.34 -28.44 -38.64
CA ALA A 13 -5.20 -27.29 -38.34
C ALA A 13 -6.64 -27.72 -38.03
N GLN A 14 -7.18 -28.70 -38.76
CA GLN A 14 -8.52 -29.24 -38.50
C GLN A 14 -8.62 -29.97 -37.15
N LEU A 15 -7.57 -30.68 -36.72
CA LEU A 15 -7.54 -31.37 -35.42
C LEU A 15 -7.40 -30.39 -34.25
N ASP A 16 -6.70 -29.27 -34.44
CA ASP A 16 -6.51 -28.21 -33.44
C ASP A 16 -7.71 -27.22 -33.37
N GLY A 17 -8.70 -27.38 -34.26
CA GLY A 17 -9.89 -26.50 -34.34
C GLY A 17 -9.63 -25.15 -35.03
N GLU A 18 -8.49 -25.00 -35.71
CA GLU A 18 -8.15 -23.84 -36.50
C GLU A 18 -8.73 -23.91 -37.93
N ALA A 19 -8.81 -22.78 -38.62
CA ALA A 19 -9.31 -22.73 -39.99
C ALA A 19 -8.28 -23.33 -40.97
N PRO A 20 -8.57 -24.46 -41.65
CA PRO A 20 -7.62 -25.08 -42.55
C PRO A 20 -7.43 -24.26 -43.83
N GLN A 21 -6.21 -24.30 -44.37
CA GLN A 21 -5.82 -23.59 -45.60
C GLN A 21 -6.42 -24.23 -46.86
N LEU A 22 -6.88 -25.49 -46.75
CA LEU A 22 -7.55 -26.25 -47.79
C LEU A 22 -8.99 -26.52 -47.37
N SER A 23 -9.91 -26.53 -48.33
CA SER A 23 -11.31 -26.88 -48.07
C SER A 23 -11.42 -28.35 -47.61
N PRO A 24 -12.37 -28.67 -46.70
CA PRO A 24 -12.57 -30.03 -46.21
C PRO A 24 -12.75 -31.08 -47.30
N ASP A 25 -13.46 -30.74 -48.38
CA ASP A 25 -13.73 -31.66 -49.50
C ASP A 25 -12.45 -32.06 -50.26
N VAL A 26 -11.48 -31.14 -50.37
CA VAL A 26 -10.18 -31.37 -51.01
C VAL A 26 -9.29 -32.24 -50.13
N ILE A 27 -9.34 -32.05 -48.82
CA ILE A 27 -8.62 -32.88 -47.85
C ILE A 27 -9.14 -34.32 -47.91
N GLU A 28 -10.46 -34.51 -47.85
CA GLU A 28 -11.07 -35.85 -47.86
C GLU A 28 -10.84 -36.58 -49.19
N ALA A 29 -10.96 -35.87 -50.31
CA ALA A 29 -10.63 -36.43 -51.63
C ALA A 29 -9.17 -36.91 -51.70
N HIS A 30 -8.22 -36.13 -51.16
CA HIS A 30 -6.81 -36.50 -51.16
C HIS A 30 -6.51 -37.67 -50.21
N VAL A 31 -7.09 -37.66 -49.01
CA VAL A 31 -6.91 -38.73 -48.02
C VAL A 31 -7.48 -40.06 -48.51
N SER A 32 -8.58 -40.03 -49.27
CA SER A 32 -9.16 -41.24 -49.89
C SER A 32 -8.25 -41.92 -50.93
N GLY A 33 -7.36 -41.14 -51.56
CA GLY A 33 -6.45 -41.61 -52.61
C GLY A 33 -4.99 -41.78 -52.17
N CYS A 34 -4.60 -41.26 -51.00
CA CYS A 34 -3.21 -41.22 -50.55
C CYS A 34 -3.02 -41.95 -49.20
N PRO A 35 -2.38 -43.13 -49.17
CA PRO A 35 -2.21 -43.91 -47.93
C PRO A 35 -1.29 -43.23 -46.91
N GLU A 36 -0.38 -42.36 -47.35
CA GLU A 36 0.53 -41.63 -46.47
C GLU A 36 -0.22 -40.58 -45.64
N CYS A 37 -1.09 -39.78 -46.28
CA CYS A 37 -1.90 -38.78 -45.60
C CYS A 37 -2.98 -39.41 -44.72
N ALA A 38 -3.52 -40.58 -45.10
CA ALA A 38 -4.40 -41.37 -44.24
C ALA A 38 -3.69 -41.84 -42.96
N ALA A 39 -2.49 -42.41 -43.10
CA ALA A 39 -1.69 -42.84 -41.96
C ALA A 39 -1.26 -41.69 -41.05
N PHE A 40 -1.02 -40.50 -41.61
CA PHE A 40 -0.74 -39.29 -40.83
C PHE A 40 -1.96 -38.86 -40.00
N ARG A 41 -3.15 -38.81 -40.61
CA ARG A 41 -4.41 -38.47 -39.93
C ARG A 41 -4.67 -39.39 -38.74
N ASP A 42 -4.51 -40.70 -38.92
CA ASP A 42 -4.76 -41.68 -37.87
C ASP A 42 -3.77 -41.55 -36.71
N LYS A 43 -2.48 -41.31 -37.01
CA LYS A 43 -1.45 -41.07 -35.99
C LYS A 43 -1.70 -39.78 -35.21
N ALA A 44 -2.06 -38.71 -35.91
CA ALA A 44 -2.35 -37.41 -35.29
C ALA A 44 -3.59 -37.51 -34.39
N ALA A 45 -4.67 -38.15 -34.86
CA ALA A 45 -5.87 -38.38 -34.07
C ALA A 45 -5.61 -39.24 -32.82
N ALA A 46 -4.78 -40.29 -32.94
CA ALA A 46 -4.39 -41.12 -31.80
C ALA A 46 -3.57 -40.34 -30.76
N LEU A 47 -2.68 -39.43 -31.21
CA LEU A 47 -1.91 -38.56 -30.33
C LEU A 47 -2.81 -37.57 -29.59
N THR A 48 -3.70 -36.88 -30.30
CA THR A 48 -4.69 -35.97 -29.71
C THR A 48 -5.54 -36.69 -28.67
N HIS A 49 -6.01 -37.91 -28.99
CA HIS A 49 -6.76 -38.72 -28.03
C HIS A 49 -5.91 -39.14 -26.82
N SER A 50 -4.62 -39.42 -26.99
CA SER A 50 -3.73 -39.76 -25.86
C SER A 50 -3.47 -38.58 -24.92
N LEU A 51 -3.46 -37.35 -25.46
CA LEU A 51 -3.29 -36.11 -24.70
C LEU A 51 -4.61 -35.68 -24.03
N SER A 52 -5.75 -35.94 -24.66
CA SER A 52 -7.07 -35.68 -24.09
C SER A 52 -7.50 -36.69 -23.03
N LEU A 53 -6.76 -37.78 -22.80
CA LEU A 53 -7.03 -38.72 -21.70
C LEU A 53 -6.68 -38.17 -20.31
N VAL A 54 -6.17 -36.93 -20.22
CA VAL A 54 -6.14 -36.14 -18.97
C VAL A 54 -7.42 -35.29 -18.83
N GLU A 55 -8.47 -35.59 -19.60
CA GLU A 55 -9.80 -35.08 -19.30
C GLU A 55 -10.40 -35.95 -18.19
N PRO A 56 -10.65 -35.41 -16.98
CA PRO A 56 -11.25 -36.19 -15.91
C PRO A 56 -12.57 -36.75 -16.40
N ALA A 57 -12.74 -38.07 -16.31
CA ALA A 57 -13.97 -38.75 -16.69
C ALA A 57 -15.15 -38.20 -15.87
N GLY A 58 -15.90 -37.27 -16.45
CA GLY A 58 -17.05 -36.62 -15.82
C GLY A 58 -17.42 -35.31 -16.52
N VAL A 59 -18.71 -34.98 -16.47
CA VAL A 59 -19.25 -33.64 -16.80
C VAL A 59 -18.29 -32.57 -16.25
N PRO A 60 -17.91 -31.52 -17.02
CA PRO A 60 -17.02 -30.47 -16.51
C PRO A 60 -17.59 -30.00 -15.17
N PRO A 61 -16.84 -30.09 -14.06
CA PRO A 61 -17.35 -29.71 -12.76
C PRO A 61 -17.86 -28.28 -12.86
N GLN A 62 -19.12 -28.07 -12.50
CA GLN A 62 -19.73 -26.75 -12.48
C GLN A 62 -18.86 -25.83 -11.61
N ASP A 63 -18.44 -24.73 -12.22
CA ASP A 63 -17.81 -23.57 -11.59
C ASP A 63 -16.68 -23.88 -10.58
N LEU A 64 -15.55 -24.37 -11.10
CA LEU A 64 -14.31 -24.52 -10.33
C LEU A 64 -13.68 -23.19 -9.91
N SER A 65 -14.27 -22.05 -10.30
CA SER A 65 -13.84 -20.71 -9.92
C SER A 65 -13.75 -20.58 -8.41
N GLU A 66 -14.74 -21.09 -7.65
CA GLU A 66 -14.72 -21.01 -6.19
C GLU A 66 -13.61 -21.85 -5.58
N VAL A 67 -13.28 -23.02 -6.15
CA VAL A 67 -12.21 -23.89 -5.63
C VAL A 67 -10.83 -23.32 -5.96
N ILE A 68 -10.66 -22.78 -7.18
CA ILE A 68 -9.43 -22.11 -7.60
C ILE A 68 -9.24 -20.82 -6.80
N LEU A 69 -10.29 -20.02 -6.62
CA LEU A 69 -10.26 -18.85 -5.75
C LEU A 69 -9.95 -19.28 -4.31
N ALA A 70 -10.65 -20.25 -3.74
CA ALA A 70 -10.40 -20.74 -2.38
C ALA A 70 -8.98 -21.31 -2.15
N GLY A 71 -8.30 -21.77 -3.20
CA GLY A 71 -6.90 -22.19 -3.13
C GLY A 71 -5.90 -21.03 -3.08
N VAL A 72 -6.22 -19.89 -3.70
CA VAL A 72 -5.34 -18.70 -3.79
C VAL A 72 -5.69 -17.63 -2.74
N GLU A 73 -6.95 -17.56 -2.35
CA GLU A 73 -7.53 -16.64 -1.39
C GLU A 73 -6.88 -16.67 0.02
N PRO A 74 -6.47 -17.81 0.62
CA PRO A 74 -5.97 -17.82 2.00
C PRO A 74 -4.63 -17.09 2.18
N GLU A 75 -3.78 -17.07 1.16
CA GLU A 75 -2.52 -16.31 1.20
C GLU A 75 -2.76 -14.82 0.91
N TRP A 76 -3.63 -14.52 -0.04
CA TRP A 76 -3.97 -13.15 -0.42
C TRP A 76 -4.77 -12.43 0.68
N GLN A 77 -5.70 -13.12 1.35
CA GLN A 77 -6.46 -12.61 2.49
C GLN A 77 -5.60 -12.40 3.73
N ARG A 78 -4.62 -13.27 4.02
CA ARG A 78 -3.71 -13.06 5.16
C ARG A 78 -2.79 -11.86 4.94
N ALA A 79 -2.28 -11.70 3.72
CA ALA A 79 -1.47 -10.54 3.35
C ALA A 79 -2.30 -9.24 3.28
N SER A 80 -3.57 -9.31 2.84
CA SER A 80 -4.45 -8.14 2.77
C SER A 80 -5.01 -7.76 4.14
N SER A 81 -5.38 -8.72 5.01
CA SER A 81 -5.92 -8.47 6.35
C SER A 81 -4.88 -7.89 7.30
N THR A 82 -3.66 -8.43 7.35
CA THR A 82 -2.55 -7.87 8.14
C THR A 82 -2.20 -6.45 7.68
N ARG A 83 -2.37 -6.15 6.38
CA ARG A 83 -2.15 -4.82 5.81
C ARG A 83 -3.28 -3.84 6.11
N GLN A 84 -4.54 -4.28 6.05
CA GLN A 84 -5.66 -3.45 6.49
C GLN A 84 -5.58 -3.19 8.00
N ALA A 85 -5.15 -4.18 8.78
CA ALA A 85 -4.87 -4.02 10.20
C ALA A 85 -3.73 -3.02 10.45
N SER A 86 -2.65 -3.03 9.66
CA SER A 86 -1.54 -2.08 9.84
C SER A 86 -1.91 -0.64 9.45
N LEU A 87 -2.70 -0.45 8.39
CA LEU A 87 -3.22 0.86 7.99
C LEU A 87 -4.23 1.41 9.00
N THR A 88 -5.12 0.56 9.52
CA THR A 88 -6.06 0.98 10.58
C THR A 88 -5.31 1.33 11.87
N LEU A 89 -4.30 0.54 12.26
CA LEU A 89 -3.44 0.86 13.40
C LEU A 89 -2.70 2.19 13.21
N ALA A 90 -2.20 2.46 11.99
CA ALA A 90 -1.55 3.74 11.66
C ALA A 90 -2.52 4.92 11.75
N ARG A 91 -3.77 4.76 11.30
CA ARG A 91 -4.80 5.80 11.43
C ARG A 91 -5.17 6.05 12.89
N VAL A 92 -5.32 4.98 13.67
CA VAL A 92 -5.62 5.07 15.10
C VAL A 92 -4.48 5.78 15.83
N SER A 93 -3.21 5.43 15.55
CA SER A 93 -2.07 6.09 16.19
C SER A 93 -1.97 7.57 15.83
N LEU A 94 -2.19 7.94 14.56
CA LEU A 94 -2.26 9.34 14.12
C LEU A 94 -3.42 10.10 14.80
N GLY A 95 -4.59 9.48 14.90
CA GLY A 95 -5.77 10.07 15.56
C GLY A 95 -5.55 10.27 17.06
N VAL A 96 -4.95 9.30 17.75
CA VAL A 96 -4.59 9.40 19.17
C VAL A 96 -3.55 10.51 19.37
N LEU A 97 -2.50 10.55 18.56
CA LEU A 97 -1.49 11.61 18.65
C LEU A 97 -2.08 12.98 18.36
N ALA A 98 -2.96 13.10 17.37
CA ALA A 98 -3.67 14.35 17.08
C ALA A 98 -4.46 14.83 18.30
N LEU A 99 -5.19 13.93 18.97
CA LEU A 99 -5.94 14.27 20.19
C LEU A 99 -5.01 14.68 21.34
N VAL A 100 -3.90 13.96 21.54
CA VAL A 100 -2.90 14.30 22.57
C VAL A 100 -2.33 15.70 22.33
N PHE A 101 -1.92 16.01 21.09
CA PHE A 101 -1.41 17.33 20.74
C PHE A 101 -2.47 18.43 20.88
N LEU A 102 -3.73 18.13 20.54
CA LEU A 102 -4.85 19.05 20.70
C LEU A 102 -5.09 19.40 22.17
N VAL A 103 -5.22 18.38 23.03
CA VAL A 103 -5.39 18.56 24.49
C VAL A 103 -4.21 19.32 25.06
N TRP A 104 -2.99 18.98 24.64
CA TRP A 104 -1.81 19.70 25.11
C TRP A 104 -1.78 21.15 24.65
N ALA A 105 -2.17 21.45 23.41
CA ALA A 105 -2.30 22.82 22.93
C ALA A 105 -3.27 23.63 23.81
N VAL A 106 -4.41 23.05 24.18
CA VAL A 106 -5.38 23.67 25.09
C VAL A 106 -4.78 23.92 26.48
N VAL A 107 -4.05 22.96 27.04
CA VAL A 107 -3.34 23.14 28.33
C VAL A 107 -2.34 24.30 28.24
N VAL A 108 -1.61 24.42 27.13
CA VAL A 108 -0.70 25.55 26.90
C VAL A 108 -1.46 26.87 26.81
N VAL A 109 -2.64 26.89 26.14
CA VAL A 109 -3.52 28.07 26.09
C VAL A 109 -3.90 28.53 27.48
N VAL A 110 -4.46 27.63 28.29
CA VAL A 110 -4.87 27.92 29.67
C VAL A 110 -3.68 28.41 30.50
N SER A 111 -2.51 27.79 30.34
CA SER A 111 -1.30 28.20 31.08
C SER A 111 -0.85 29.62 30.73
N ALA A 112 -0.97 30.06 29.48
CA ALA A 112 -0.60 31.42 29.09
C ALA A 112 -1.63 32.46 29.53
N SER A 113 -2.92 32.12 29.50
CA SER A 113 -3.97 33.01 29.99
C SER A 113 -3.81 33.34 31.48
N GLY A 114 -3.23 32.42 32.26
CA GLY A 114 -2.87 32.67 33.66
C GLY A 114 -1.73 33.67 33.88
N LEU A 115 -0.96 34.01 32.83
CA LEU A 115 0.19 34.93 32.89
C LEU A 115 -0.17 36.37 32.50
N THR A 116 -1.39 36.63 32.03
CA THR A 116 -1.88 37.96 31.62
C THR A 116 -3.02 38.45 32.52
N THR A 117 -2.88 38.28 33.83
CA THR A 117 -3.87 38.72 34.80
C THR A 117 -3.77 40.23 35.05
N LEU A 118 -4.92 40.89 35.17
CA LEU A 118 -5.03 42.31 35.49
C LEU A 118 -5.27 42.49 36.98
N SER A 119 -4.65 43.49 37.58
CA SER A 119 -4.90 43.96 38.93
C SER A 119 -6.26 44.67 39.02
N SER A 120 -6.73 44.94 40.24
CA SER A 120 -7.95 45.72 40.48
C SER A 120 -7.89 47.14 39.92
N GLU A 121 -6.69 47.66 39.65
CA GLU A 121 -6.47 48.99 39.06
C GLU A 121 -6.38 48.97 37.52
N GLY A 122 -6.58 47.80 36.88
CA GLY A 122 -6.50 47.65 35.43
C GLY A 122 -5.07 47.64 34.88
N THR A 123 -4.06 47.60 35.76
CA THR A 123 -2.65 47.41 35.42
C THR A 123 -2.31 45.92 35.43
N LEU A 124 -1.17 45.51 34.84
CA LEU A 124 -0.72 44.12 34.91
C LEU A 124 -0.47 43.72 36.37
N ALA A 125 -0.97 42.55 36.78
CA ALA A 125 -0.77 42.04 38.13
C ALA A 125 0.72 41.79 38.44
N GLU A 126 1.09 41.90 39.71
CA GLU A 126 2.45 41.59 40.18
C GLU A 126 2.72 40.08 39.98
N GLY A 127 3.54 39.75 38.98
CA GLY A 127 3.79 38.37 38.52
C GLY A 127 3.25 38.05 37.12
N ALA A 128 2.54 38.97 36.47
CA ALA A 128 2.16 38.84 35.06
C ALA A 128 3.40 38.96 34.15
N ASP A 129 3.57 38.03 33.22
CA ASP A 129 4.65 38.03 32.22
C ASP A 129 4.04 37.91 30.81
N PRO A 130 3.71 39.04 30.17
CA PRO A 130 3.09 39.04 28.85
C PRO A 130 4.03 38.50 27.76
N GLY A 131 5.35 38.61 27.93
CA GLY A 131 6.32 38.10 26.97
C GLY A 131 6.30 36.57 26.93
N ARG A 132 6.34 35.93 28.09
CA ARG A 132 6.18 34.47 28.20
C ARG A 132 4.81 34.00 27.73
N ALA A 133 3.74 34.75 28.05
CA ALA A 133 2.40 34.42 27.57
C ALA A 133 2.32 34.40 26.03
N HIS A 134 2.94 35.38 25.37
CA HIS A 134 3.00 35.44 23.91
C HIS A 134 3.71 34.23 23.30
N LEU A 135 4.89 33.86 23.82
CA LEU A 135 5.63 32.68 23.36
C LEU A 135 4.85 31.38 23.57
N LEU A 136 4.11 31.26 24.68
CA LEU A 136 3.24 30.12 24.91
C LEU A 136 2.07 30.07 23.91
N MET A 137 1.56 31.22 23.46
CA MET A 137 0.49 31.28 22.44
C MET A 137 0.99 30.86 21.07
N GLU A 138 2.17 31.32 20.66
CA GLU A 138 2.82 30.82 19.43
C GLU A 138 3.07 29.30 19.52
N ALA A 139 3.55 28.84 20.68
CA ALA A 139 3.79 27.42 20.93
C ALA A 139 2.48 26.59 20.89
N ALA A 140 1.37 27.13 21.39
CA ALA A 140 0.06 26.50 21.29
C ALA A 140 -0.42 26.44 19.83
N ALA A 141 -0.27 27.52 19.06
CA ALA A 141 -0.63 27.58 17.65
C ALA A 141 0.10 26.52 16.83
N LEU A 142 1.41 26.34 17.04
CA LEU A 142 2.20 25.28 16.38
C LEU A 142 1.68 23.88 16.72
N ARG A 143 1.27 23.64 17.98
CA ARG A 143 0.69 22.36 18.42
C ARG A 143 -0.69 22.11 17.80
N PHE A 144 -1.54 23.14 17.70
CA PHE A 144 -2.82 23.05 16.98
C PHE A 144 -2.61 22.76 15.48
N GLY A 145 -1.62 23.39 14.86
CA GLY A 145 -1.22 23.12 13.48
C GLY A 145 -0.79 21.66 13.30
N LEU A 146 0.06 21.14 14.18
CA LEU A 146 0.47 19.74 14.13
C LEU A 146 -0.72 18.80 14.37
N ALA A 147 -1.56 19.08 15.39
CA ALA A 147 -2.73 18.28 15.70
C ALA A 147 -3.71 18.20 14.52
N SER A 148 -3.99 19.33 13.87
CA SER A 148 -4.87 19.37 12.70
C SER A 148 -4.27 18.64 11.50
N GLY A 149 -2.96 18.77 11.26
CA GLY A 149 -2.25 18.01 10.23
C GLY A 149 -2.30 16.50 10.47
N LEU A 150 -2.08 16.06 11.71
CA LEU A 150 -2.16 14.64 12.09
C LEU A 150 -3.59 14.10 11.99
N ALA A 151 -4.60 14.87 12.42
CA ALA A 151 -6.00 14.51 12.29
C ALA A 151 -6.40 14.36 10.80
N PHE A 152 -5.93 15.28 9.95
CA PHE A 152 -6.16 15.20 8.51
C PHE A 152 -5.47 13.99 7.89
N ALA A 153 -4.23 13.68 8.30
CA ALA A 153 -3.54 12.47 7.87
C ALA A 153 -4.21 11.19 8.38
N ALA A 154 -4.85 11.21 9.55
CA ALA A 154 -5.63 10.08 10.06
C ALA A 154 -6.89 9.83 9.21
N TRP A 155 -7.58 10.88 8.76
CA TRP A 155 -8.73 10.76 7.86
C TRP A 155 -8.28 10.34 6.45
N ARG A 156 -7.25 10.99 5.90
CA ARG A 156 -6.75 10.74 4.55
C ARG A 156 -5.25 10.41 4.56
N PRO A 157 -4.85 9.13 4.76
CA PRO A 157 -3.45 8.73 4.88
C PRO A 157 -2.55 9.12 3.69
N ALA A 158 -3.14 9.28 2.51
CA ALA A 158 -2.44 9.75 1.32
C ALA A 158 -1.77 11.14 1.50
N SER A 159 -2.16 11.94 2.51
CA SER A 159 -1.51 13.22 2.83
C SER A 159 -0.31 13.10 3.76
N ALA A 160 -0.04 11.93 4.37
CA ALA A 160 1.12 11.69 5.24
C ALA A 160 2.47 12.13 4.63
N PRO A 161 2.79 11.86 3.35
CA PRO A 161 4.04 12.33 2.75
C PRO A 161 4.17 13.86 2.69
N GLY A 162 3.06 14.60 2.63
CA GLY A 162 3.09 16.07 2.63
C GLY A 162 3.45 16.65 4.01
N LEU A 163 3.06 15.98 5.09
CA LEU A 163 3.31 16.42 6.46
C LEU A 163 4.67 15.96 7.00
N LEU A 164 5.24 14.89 6.42
CA LEU A 164 6.50 14.29 6.85
C LEU A 164 7.68 15.28 6.92
N PRO A 165 7.95 16.13 5.89
CA PRO A 165 9.06 17.08 5.95
C PRO A 165 8.91 18.08 7.11
N VAL A 166 7.69 18.56 7.36
CA VAL A 166 7.40 19.50 8.44
C VAL A 166 7.60 18.84 9.81
N ALA A 167 7.04 17.65 10.02
CA ALA A 167 7.20 16.91 11.28
C ALA A 167 8.67 16.53 11.55
N CYS A 168 9.37 16.06 10.52
CA CYS A 168 10.77 15.65 10.61
C CYS A 168 11.70 16.83 10.90
N THR A 169 11.54 17.96 10.20
CA THR A 169 12.34 19.16 10.47
C THR A 169 12.06 19.71 11.86
N MET A 170 10.79 19.77 12.27
CA MET A 170 10.43 20.17 13.62
C MET A 170 11.10 19.27 14.66
N PHE A 171 10.99 17.93 14.52
CA PHE A 171 11.65 16.97 15.39
C PHE A 171 13.19 17.17 15.43
N ALA A 172 13.82 17.35 14.28
CA ALA A 172 15.27 17.54 14.18
C ALA A 172 15.74 18.82 14.91
N PHE A 173 15.05 19.95 14.73
CA PHE A 173 15.37 21.19 15.44
C PHE A 173 15.13 21.05 16.94
N LEU A 174 14.02 20.45 17.36
CA LEU A 174 13.75 20.18 18.77
C LEU A 174 14.85 19.30 19.38
N CYS A 175 15.29 18.27 18.67
CA CYS A 175 16.40 17.42 19.09
C CYS A 175 17.68 18.25 19.28
N GLY A 176 18.01 19.13 18.33
CA GLY A 176 19.15 20.04 18.44
C GLY A 176 19.07 20.97 19.65
N PHE A 177 17.89 21.59 19.90
CA PHE A 177 17.69 22.45 21.07
C PHE A 177 17.78 21.68 22.39
N THR A 178 17.20 20.47 22.46
CA THR A 178 17.31 19.62 23.65
C THR A 178 18.76 19.18 23.91
N MET A 179 19.55 18.91 22.86
CA MET A 179 20.96 18.57 22.98
C MET A 179 21.79 19.74 23.49
N ARG A 180 21.50 20.96 23.00
CA ARG A 180 22.10 22.19 23.52
C ARG A 180 21.81 22.36 25.00
N ASP A 181 20.56 22.26 25.41
CA ASP A 181 20.17 22.49 26.80
C ASP A 181 20.66 21.36 27.71
N PHE A 182 20.84 20.15 27.18
CA PHE A 182 21.51 19.05 27.86
C PHE A 182 22.98 19.38 28.13
N ALA A 183 23.70 19.90 27.14
CA ALA A 183 25.09 20.34 27.33
C ALA A 183 25.22 21.50 28.33
N LEU A 184 24.20 22.35 28.44
CA LEU A 184 24.14 23.47 29.40
C LEU A 184 23.61 23.06 30.79
N GLY A 185 23.14 21.82 30.97
CA GLY A 185 22.53 21.36 32.22
C GLY A 185 21.18 22.01 32.56
N SER A 186 20.50 22.58 31.56
CA SER A 186 19.27 23.36 31.72
C SER A 186 18.03 22.69 31.11
N VAL A 187 18.06 21.36 30.93
CA VAL A 187 16.95 20.61 30.31
C VAL A 187 15.70 20.69 31.17
N ALA A 188 14.60 21.10 30.57
CA ALA A 188 13.29 21.07 31.20
C ALA A 188 12.51 19.81 30.77
N ALA A 189 11.74 19.22 31.70
CA ALA A 189 10.88 18.07 31.40
C ALA A 189 9.91 18.33 30.22
N GLY A 190 9.40 19.58 30.12
CA GLY A 190 8.54 20.00 29.02
C GLY A 190 9.18 19.87 27.64
N GLN A 191 10.50 20.06 27.53
CA GLN A 191 11.26 19.90 26.28
C GLN A 191 11.37 18.42 25.88
N VAL A 192 11.58 17.54 26.85
CA VAL A 192 11.65 16.09 26.63
C VAL A 192 10.30 15.56 26.15
N TYR A 193 9.20 15.99 26.77
CA TYR A 193 7.87 15.55 26.35
C TYR A 193 7.55 15.95 24.92
N ILE A 194 7.91 17.17 24.49
CA ILE A 194 7.58 17.65 23.15
C ILE A 194 8.48 16.95 22.11
N LEU A 195 9.73 16.65 22.46
CA LEU A 195 10.62 15.84 21.63
C LEU A 195 10.07 14.43 21.42
N ILE A 196 9.65 13.76 22.49
CA ILE A 196 9.06 12.42 22.40
C ILE A 196 7.77 12.46 21.58
N GLY A 197 6.87 13.40 21.85
CA GLY A 197 5.61 13.52 21.12
C GLY A 197 5.81 13.76 19.61
N THR A 198 6.75 14.64 19.24
CA THR A 198 7.06 14.94 17.84
C THR A 198 7.82 13.80 17.16
N GLY A 199 8.66 13.06 17.90
CA GLY A 199 9.31 11.84 17.44
C GLY A 199 8.30 10.73 17.14
N LEU A 200 7.33 10.50 18.03
CA LEU A 200 6.24 9.55 17.82
C LEU A 200 5.35 9.95 16.64
N ALA A 201 5.03 11.25 16.50
CA ALA A 201 4.31 11.76 15.34
C ALA A 201 5.07 11.49 14.03
N THR A 202 6.37 11.79 13.99
CA THR A 202 7.21 11.55 12.81
C THR A 202 7.30 10.05 12.48
N ALA A 203 7.49 9.20 13.49
CA ALA A 203 7.51 7.74 13.32
C ALA A 203 6.16 7.20 12.82
N SER A 204 5.04 7.68 13.37
CA SER A 204 3.69 7.28 12.94
C SER A 204 3.37 7.70 11.51
N LEU A 205 3.80 8.90 11.09
CA LEU A 205 3.69 9.36 9.71
C LEU A 205 4.56 8.54 8.76
N GLY A 206 5.79 8.20 9.17
CA GLY A 206 6.68 7.32 8.43
C GLY A 206 6.10 5.92 8.28
N TRP A 207 5.49 5.39 9.34
CA TRP A 207 4.77 4.11 9.32
C TRP A 207 3.56 4.15 8.38
N ALA A 208 2.74 5.20 8.46
CA ALA A 208 1.59 5.38 7.58
C ALA A 208 2.02 5.48 6.10
N TRP A 209 3.10 6.21 5.82
CA TRP A 209 3.70 6.30 4.49
C TRP A 209 4.23 4.93 4.00
N ALA A 210 4.94 4.19 4.84
CA ALA A 210 5.46 2.88 4.49
C ALA A 210 4.34 1.86 4.22
N ALA A 211 3.26 1.91 5.00
CA ALA A 211 2.09 1.05 4.81
C ALA A 211 1.30 1.37 3.53
N ASP A 212 1.28 2.64 3.11
CA ASP A 212 0.62 3.11 1.88
C ASP A 212 1.46 2.86 0.62
N ARG A 213 2.73 3.28 0.62
CA ARG A 213 3.66 3.23 -0.54
C ARG A 213 4.47 1.94 -0.68
N GLY A 214 4.58 1.11 0.35
CA GLY A 214 5.32 -0.16 0.32
C GLY A 214 4.87 -1.13 -0.78
N PHE A 215 3.66 -0.94 -1.31
CA PHE A 215 3.13 -1.67 -2.47
C PHE A 215 3.92 -1.43 -3.76
N LEU A 216 4.24 -0.17 -4.07
CA LEU A 216 4.95 0.17 -5.32
C LEU A 216 6.38 -0.37 -5.35
N LEU A 217 7.09 -0.33 -4.21
CA LEU A 217 8.47 -0.83 -4.14
C LEU A 217 8.54 -2.35 -4.22
N ARG A 218 7.57 -3.05 -3.61
CA ARG A 218 7.54 -4.51 -3.62
C ARG A 218 7.11 -5.07 -4.98
N ASP A 219 6.15 -4.43 -5.65
CA ASP A 219 5.76 -4.81 -7.01
C ASP A 219 6.86 -4.52 -8.02
N VAL A 220 7.53 -3.36 -7.93
CA VAL A 220 8.71 -3.06 -8.75
C VAL A 220 9.85 -4.04 -8.49
N TYR A 221 10.10 -4.42 -7.23
CA TYR A 221 11.08 -5.45 -6.92
C TYR A 221 10.67 -6.81 -7.48
N ARG A 222 9.39 -7.17 -7.40
CA ARG A 222 8.86 -8.44 -7.91
C ARG A 222 8.98 -8.52 -9.43
N THR A 223 8.66 -7.45 -10.16
CA THR A 223 8.82 -7.37 -11.61
C THR A 223 10.29 -7.39 -12.03
N LEU A 224 11.20 -6.77 -11.27
CA LEU A 224 12.64 -6.85 -11.51
C LEU A 224 13.21 -8.24 -11.19
N SER A 225 12.64 -8.95 -10.21
CA SER A 225 13.05 -10.29 -9.80
C SER A 225 12.39 -11.42 -10.61
N ALA A 226 11.38 -11.11 -11.42
CA ALA A 226 10.74 -12.07 -12.30
C ALA A 226 11.69 -12.35 -13.46
N SER A 227 12.50 -13.40 -13.33
CA SER A 227 13.29 -13.94 -14.42
C SER A 227 12.34 -14.56 -15.46
N PRO A 228 12.29 -14.06 -16.70
CA PRO A 228 11.61 -14.77 -17.77
C PRO A 228 12.42 -16.03 -18.05
N ARG A 229 11.79 -17.20 -17.87
CA ARG A 229 12.28 -18.49 -18.38
C ARG A 229 11.26 -19.03 -19.36
#